data_AF-A0A9C7SDR7-F1
#
_entry.id   AF-A0A9C7SDR7-F1
#
_cell.length_a   1.000
_cell.length_b   1.000
_cell.length_c   1.000
_cell.angle_alpha   90.00
_cell.angle_beta   90.00
_cell.angle_gamma   90.00
#
_symmetry.space_group_name_H-M   'P 1'
#
loop_
_entity.id
_entity.type
_entity.pdbx_description
1 polymer ?
#
loop_
_entity_poly.entity_id
_entity_poly.type
_entity_poly.pdbx_seq_one_letter_code
_entity_poly.pdbx_strand_id
1 'polypeptide(L)' 'MKLYDLGEVPWLESQLIYHALPRLGMEGLVLLLPTSPYVCIGYHQDVEQEVDLAY' A
#
# COMPACT_ATOMS: atom_id res chain seq x y z
N MET A 1 20.86 -4.10 0.95
CA MET A 1 19.42 -3.78 0.85
C MET A 1 19.05 -3.70 -0.62
N LYS A 2 18.04 -4.48 -1.06
CA LYS A 2 17.54 -4.44 -2.44
C LYS A 2 16.65 -3.22 -2.66
N LEU A 3 16.75 -2.56 -3.80
CA LEU A 3 15.86 -1.47 -4.19
C LEU A 3 14.94 -1.95 -5.30
N TYR A 4 13.64 -1.74 -5.13
CA TYR A 4 12.62 -1.97 -6.15
C TYR A 4 12.00 -0.63 -6.52
N ASP A 5 12.33 -0.12 -7.70
CA ASP A 5 11.70 1.08 -8.28
C ASP A 5 10.64 0.63 -9.28
N LEU A 6 9.37 0.74 -8.89
CA LEU A 6 8.25 0.14 -9.61
C LEU A 6 7.44 1.16 -10.43
N GLY A 7 7.73 2.45 -10.30
CA GLY A 7 6.96 3.51 -10.97
C GLY A 7 5.49 3.49 -10.57
N GLU A 8 4.60 3.56 -11.55
CA GLU A 8 3.16 3.53 -11.36
C GLU A 8 2.63 2.10 -11.09
N VAL A 9 1.90 1.92 -9.99
CA VAL A 9 1.36 0.64 -9.52
C VAL A 9 -0.11 0.84 -9.13
N PRO A 10 -1.05 -0.07 -9.44
CA PRO A 10 -2.42 0.12 -8.99
C PRO A 10 -2.51 0.13 -7.45
N TRP A 11 -3.52 0.83 -6.93
CA TRP A 11 -3.57 1.18 -5.50
C TRP A 11 -3.60 -0.06 -4.60
N LEU A 12 -4.27 -1.14 -5.04
CA LEU A 12 -4.41 -2.38 -4.27
C LEU A 12 -3.05 -3.07 -4.15
N GLU A 13 -2.34 -3.23 -5.25
CA GLU A 13 -1.00 -3.82 -5.30
C GLU A 13 -0.01 -3.00 -4.50
N SER A 14 -0.11 -1.66 -4.54
CA SER A 14 0.74 -0.76 -3.75
C SER A 14 0.67 -1.07 -2.25
N GLN A 15 -0.51 -1.43 -1.74
CA GLN A 15 -0.72 -1.86 -0.35
C GLN A 15 -0.29 -3.31 -0.10
N LEU A 16 -0.51 -4.22 -1.06
CA LEU A 16 -0.19 -5.63 -0.88
C LEU A 16 1.31 -5.91 -0.89
N ILE A 17 2.11 -5.17 -1.67
CA ILE A 17 3.54 -5.44 -1.86
C ILE A 17 4.28 -5.46 -0.51
N TYR A 18 4.12 -4.44 0.34
CA TYR A 18 4.85 -4.38 1.61
C TYR A 18 4.39 -5.45 2.62
N HIS A 19 3.19 -5.99 2.47
CA HIS A 19 2.71 -7.15 3.24
C HIS A 19 3.19 -8.50 2.68
N ALA A 20 3.43 -8.58 1.36
CA ALA A 20 3.89 -9.79 0.69
C ALA A 20 5.39 -10.05 0.89
N LEU A 21 6.22 -9.00 0.82
CA LEU A 21 7.68 -9.09 1.02
C LEU A 21 8.08 -9.94 2.25
N PRO A 22 7.57 -9.67 3.47
CA PRO A 22 7.94 -10.45 4.66
C PRO A 22 7.45 -11.90 4.59
N ARG A 23 6.28 -12.15 3.97
CA ARG A 23 5.73 -13.51 3.81
C ARG A 23 6.57 -14.36 2.85
N LEU A 24 7.22 -13.72 1.88
CA LEU A 24 8.10 -14.35 0.90
C LEU A 24 9.57 -14.40 1.34
N GLY A 25 9.90 -13.92 2.55
CA GLY A 25 11.28 -13.84 3.02
C GLY A 25 12.15 -12.87 2.22
N MET A 26 11.53 -11.85 1.61
CA MET A 26 12.20 -10.87 0.78
C MET A 26 12.49 -9.58 1.57
N GLU A 27 13.74 -9.14 1.54
CA GLU A 27 14.13 -7.80 2.02
C GLU A 27 14.18 -6.79 0.88
N GLY A 28 13.90 -5.52 1.19
CA GLY A 28 14.17 -4.39 0.30
C GLY A 28 13.41 -3.12 0.62
N LEU A 29 13.80 -2.04 -0.05
CA LEU A 29 13.09 -0.76 -0.12
C LEU A 29 12.30 -0.73 -1.42
N VAL A 30 11.02 -0.36 -1.35
CA VAL A 30 10.12 -0.24 -2.50
C VAL A 30 9.78 1.23 -2.71
N LEU A 31 10.02 1.74 -3.92
CA LEU A 31 9.60 3.06 -4.38
C LEU A 31 8.51 2.87 -5.45
N LEU A 32 7.36 3.50 -5.25
CA LEU A 32 6.23 3.42 -6.17
C LEU A 32 5.31 4.64 -6.05
N LEU A 33 4.43 4.79 -7.04
CA LEU A 33 3.34 5.75 -7.10
C LEU A 33 2.02 5.00 -7.40
N PRO A 34 0.95 5.19 -6.63
CA PRO A 34 -0.36 4.65 -6.93
C PRO A 34 -0.95 5.26 -8.22
N THR A 35 -1.53 4.44 -9.13
CA THR A 35 -2.14 4.93 -10.39
C THR A 35 -3.46 5.68 -10.21
N SER A 36 -4.05 5.62 -9.02
CA SER A 36 -5.30 6.32 -8.69
C SER A 36 -5.29 6.76 -7.23
N PRO A 37 -5.97 7.87 -6.88
CA PRO A 37 -6.20 8.24 -5.48
C PRO A 37 -6.92 7.12 -4.71
N TYR A 38 -6.55 6.94 -3.45
CA TYR A 38 -7.23 6.03 -2.53
C TYR A 38 -6.99 6.50 -1.09
N VAL A 39 -7.85 6.05 -0.18
CA VAL A 39 -7.67 6.21 1.26
C VAL A 39 -7.22 4.88 1.84
N CYS A 40 -6.13 4.90 2.61
CA CYS A 40 -5.66 3.76 3.39
C CYS A 40 -5.86 4.07 4.87
N ILE A 41 -6.50 3.15 5.59
CA ILE A 41 -6.63 3.23 7.04
C ILE A 41 -5.74 2.19 7.71
N GLY A 42 -5.28 2.48 8.92
CA GLY A 42 -4.54 1.55 9.75
C GLY A 42 -5.40 0.36 10.18
N TYR A 43 -4.75 -0.77 10.46
CA TYR A 43 -5.41 -2.02 10.82
C TYR A 43 -6.37 -1.93 12.02
N HIS A 44 -6.12 -0.99 12.94
CA HIS A 44 -6.95 -0.77 14.13
C HIS A 44 -7.86 0.45 14.04
N GLN A 45 -7.95 1.08 12.87
CA GLN A 45 -8.85 2.21 12.65
C GLN A 45 -10.25 1.73 12.27
N ASP A 46 -11.25 2.52 12.64
CA ASP A 46 -12.64 2.33 12.24
C ASP A 46 -12.94 3.19 11.02
N VAL A 47 -13.25 2.55 9.89
CA VAL A 47 -13.49 3.25 8.62
C VAL A 47 -14.64 4.25 8.71
N GLU A 48 -15.67 3.96 9.50
CA GLU A 48 -16.85 4.84 9.64
C GLU A 48 -16.54 6.14 10.39
N GLN A 49 -15.45 6.18 11.15
CA GLN A 49 -15.04 7.36 11.92
C GLN A 49 -13.98 8.20 11.19
N GLU A 50 -13.20 7.59 10.31
CA GLU A 50 -12.01 8.22 9.70
C GLU A 50 -12.27 8.73 8.27
N VAL A 51 -13.27 8.18 7.59
CA VAL A 51 -13.52 8.43 6.17
C VAL A 51 -15.00 8.75 5.93
N ASP A 52 -15.26 9.81 5.17
CA ASP A 52 -16.60 10.05 4.62
C ASP A 52 -16.84 9.04 3.50
N LEU A 53 -17.62 8.00 3.80
CA LEU A 53 -17.94 6.92 2.87
C LEU A 53 -18.99 7.31 1.81
N ALA A 54 -19.64 8.46 1.94
CA ALA A 54 -20.68 8.93 1.02
C ALA A 54 -20.16 9.88 -0.07
N TYR A 55 -18.88 10.25 -0.01
CA TYR A 55 -18.19 11.07 -1.02
C TYR A 55 -17.92 10.28 -2.32
#